data_AF-A0A961UX09-F1
#
_entry.id   AF-A0A961UX09-F1
#
_cell.length_a   1.000
_cell.length_b   1.000
_cell.length_c   1.000
_cell.angle_alpha   90.00
_cell.angle_beta   90.00
_cell.angle_gamma   90.00
#
_symmetry.space_group_name_H-M   'P 1'
#
loop_
_entity.id
_entity.type
_entity.pdbx_description
1 polymer ?
#
loop_
_entity_poly.entity_id
_entity_poly.type
_entity_poly.pdbx_seq_one_letter_code
_entity_poly.pdbx_strand_id
1 'polypeptide(L)'
;MRTLWIVIGSIMLAFVLGTGGSAAETFKPTIYSDGYSCPNNCDSHVVFHPSHNGTKYASLPSSTRLNPAKCKSGEPCRICFGDEDSSCLNVVYRGNGPDVFRFDFTPAFYEEYCSKPDLPKPLVDECKSFSRQYARLIENKIYCLNEPENQKCLAVIAAAEKRKNDDAILWKECLALGEKDFNKKYSSDITKQRKYDCAYEKKATGGPHGNDWSRLLPAACQSKAYVGKDGLDCCDANKMSLGGLGKECSPFLVPKS
;
A
#
# COMPACT_ATOMS: atom_id res chain seq x y z
N MET A 1 -63.43 60.66 9.85
CA MET A 1 -62.94 59.52 10.65
C MET A 1 -62.08 58.64 9.74
N ARG A 2 -60.77 58.62 9.94
CA ARG A 2 -59.81 57.85 9.13
C ARG A 2 -59.52 56.54 9.85
N THR A 3 -59.85 55.41 9.23
CA THR A 3 -59.63 54.07 9.78
C THR A 3 -58.26 53.56 9.34
N LEU A 4 -57.41 53.31 10.33
CA LEU A 4 -56.06 52.76 10.20
C LEU A 4 -56.15 51.24 10.10
N TRP A 5 -55.60 50.63 9.04
CA TRP A 5 -55.45 49.18 8.94
C TRP A 5 -53.96 48.82 9.08
N ILE A 6 -53.64 48.15 10.18
CA ILE A 6 -52.33 47.54 10.46
C ILE A 6 -52.41 46.11 9.94
N VAL A 7 -51.60 45.77 8.93
CA VAL A 7 -51.40 44.38 8.50
C VAL A 7 -50.15 43.85 9.20
N ILE A 8 -50.35 42.90 10.10
CA ILE A 8 -49.30 42.21 10.85
C ILE A 8 -48.63 41.20 9.90
N GLY A 9 -47.35 41.43 9.63
CA GLY A 9 -46.51 40.49 8.86
C GLY A 9 -46.07 39.32 9.74
N SER A 10 -46.50 38.12 9.39
CA SER A 10 -46.01 36.86 9.97
C SER A 10 -44.67 36.48 9.34
N ILE A 11 -43.56 36.76 10.04
CA ILE A 11 -42.23 36.23 9.70
C ILE A 11 -42.16 34.78 10.19
N MET A 12 -42.34 33.81 9.29
CA MET A 12 -41.96 32.42 9.57
C MET A 12 -40.44 32.31 9.56
N LEU A 13 -39.87 32.18 10.76
CA LEU A 13 -38.46 31.86 10.95
C LEU A 13 -38.27 30.34 10.78
N ALA A 14 -37.91 29.91 9.57
CA ALA A 14 -37.53 28.53 9.30
C ALA A 14 -36.18 28.23 9.96
N PHE A 15 -36.22 27.58 11.13
CA PHE A 15 -35.05 26.98 11.78
C PHE A 15 -34.59 25.78 10.93
N VAL A 16 -33.66 26.00 10.02
CA VAL A 16 -32.91 24.91 9.36
C VAL A 16 -31.94 24.35 10.40
N LEU A 17 -32.40 23.35 11.15
CA LEU A 17 -31.52 22.47 11.93
C LEU A 17 -30.66 21.71 10.92
N GLY A 18 -29.48 22.26 10.63
CA GLY A 18 -28.43 21.55 9.92
C GLY A 18 -28.02 20.36 10.77
N THR A 19 -28.58 19.19 10.50
CA THR A 19 -27.98 17.93 10.88
C THR A 19 -26.65 17.86 10.15
N GLY A 20 -25.59 18.31 10.83
CA GLY A 20 -24.22 18.05 10.43
C GLY A 20 -24.02 16.54 10.45
N GLY A 21 -24.39 15.87 9.36
CA GLY A 21 -24.05 14.48 9.15
C GLY A 21 -22.54 14.40 9.15
N SER A 22 -21.97 13.88 10.24
CA SER A 22 -20.58 13.45 10.26
C SER A 22 -20.40 12.55 9.06
N ALA A 23 -19.61 13.00 8.08
CA ALA A 23 -19.27 12.19 6.92
C ALA A 23 -18.73 10.85 7.45
N ALA A 24 -19.34 9.75 7.03
CA ALA A 24 -18.91 8.43 7.45
C ALA A 24 -17.42 8.25 7.14
N GLU A 25 -16.64 7.79 8.12
CA GLU A 25 -15.22 7.51 7.94
C GLU A 25 -15.07 6.41 6.88
N THR A 26 -14.60 6.76 5.68
CA THR A 26 -14.36 5.79 4.61
C THR A 26 -12.87 5.47 4.53
N PHE A 27 -12.53 4.22 4.82
CA PHE A 27 -11.17 3.72 4.64
C PHE A 27 -10.86 3.60 3.15
N LYS A 28 -9.61 3.87 2.77
CA LYS A 28 -9.15 3.74 1.39
C LYS A 28 -8.30 2.49 1.23
N PRO A 29 -8.61 1.60 0.27
CA PRO A 29 -7.68 0.56 -0.12
C PRO A 29 -6.52 1.17 -0.89
N THR A 30 -5.31 0.71 -0.62
CA THR A 30 -4.10 1.06 -1.35
C THR A 30 -3.23 -0.18 -1.54
N ILE A 31 -2.17 -0.08 -2.35
CA ILE A 31 -1.27 -1.19 -2.67
C ILE A 31 0.15 -0.88 -2.20
N TYR A 32 0.84 -1.93 -1.77
CA TYR A 32 2.28 -1.92 -1.48
C TYR A 32 2.87 -3.25 -1.92
N SER A 33 4.19 -3.29 -2.09
CA SER A 33 4.97 -4.51 -2.34
C SER A 33 6.36 -4.36 -1.73
N ASP A 34 6.40 -3.88 -0.48
CA ASP A 34 7.66 -3.71 0.22
C ASP A 34 8.22 -5.07 0.68
N GLY A 35 9.55 -5.19 0.77
CA GLY A 35 10.21 -6.44 1.16
C GLY A 35 10.12 -6.80 2.64
N TYR A 36 9.66 -5.88 3.51
CA TYR A 36 9.60 -6.05 4.97
C TYR A 36 8.25 -6.60 5.43
N SER A 37 7.19 -5.93 5.01
CA SER A 37 5.79 -6.28 5.20
C SER A 37 5.39 -7.54 4.42
N CYS A 38 6.28 -8.05 3.55
CA CYS A 38 6.13 -9.31 2.81
C CYS A 38 7.10 -10.45 3.26
N PRO A 39 7.12 -10.88 4.53
CA PRO A 39 8.06 -11.89 5.02
C PRO A 39 7.86 -13.30 4.43
N ASN A 40 6.72 -13.58 3.76
CA ASN A 40 6.34 -14.91 3.22
C ASN A 40 5.98 -14.87 1.73
N ASN A 41 6.86 -14.38 0.87
CA ASN A 41 6.61 -14.27 -0.58
C ASN A 41 5.35 -13.42 -0.94
N CYS A 42 5.05 -12.37 -0.16
CA CYS A 42 3.88 -11.50 -0.34
C CYS A 42 2.59 -12.31 -0.59
N ASP A 43 2.20 -13.15 0.37
CA ASP A 43 0.88 -13.77 0.30
C ASP A 43 -0.24 -12.71 0.20
N SER A 44 -1.45 -13.15 -0.16
CA SER A 44 -2.63 -12.30 -0.21
C SER A 44 -3.00 -11.81 1.19
N HIS A 45 -2.71 -10.54 1.50
CA HIS A 45 -2.87 -10.01 2.85
C HIS A 45 -3.04 -8.49 2.90
N VAL A 46 -3.34 -7.99 4.11
CA VAL A 46 -3.50 -6.57 4.44
C VAL A 46 -2.61 -6.16 5.62
N VAL A 47 -2.19 -4.90 5.62
CA VAL A 47 -1.62 -4.20 6.77
C VAL A 47 -2.35 -2.87 6.98
N PHE A 48 -2.35 -2.38 8.21
CA PHE A 48 -2.99 -1.10 8.56
C PHE A 48 -2.43 -0.49 9.84
N HIS A 49 -2.73 0.79 10.04
CA HIS A 49 -2.31 1.52 11.22
C HIS A 49 -2.77 0.81 12.53
N PRO A 50 -1.91 0.68 13.56
CA PRO A 50 -2.24 -0.02 14.81
C PRO A 50 -3.49 0.49 15.52
N SER A 51 -3.82 1.79 15.37
CA SER A 51 -5.02 2.39 15.98
C SER A 51 -6.33 1.79 15.48
N HIS A 52 -6.33 1.16 14.30
CA HIS A 52 -7.52 0.55 13.73
C HIS A 52 -7.71 -0.90 14.20
N ASN A 53 -6.66 -1.53 14.73
CA ASN A 53 -6.72 -2.91 15.18
C ASN A 53 -7.56 -3.05 16.47
N GLY A 54 -8.65 -3.81 16.39
CA GLY A 54 -9.63 -3.94 17.47
C GLY A 54 -10.68 -2.83 17.44
N THR A 55 -11.01 -2.32 16.26
CA THR A 55 -12.12 -1.38 16.05
C THR A 55 -13.23 -2.04 15.23
N LYS A 56 -14.37 -1.35 15.04
CA LYS A 56 -15.43 -1.82 14.13
C LYS A 56 -14.95 -1.99 12.68
N TYR A 57 -13.85 -1.33 12.30
CA TYR A 57 -13.29 -1.36 10.94
C TYR A 57 -12.19 -2.41 10.74
N ALA A 58 -11.56 -2.91 11.81
CA ALA A 58 -10.63 -4.03 11.73
C ALA A 58 -10.64 -4.84 13.03
N SER A 59 -11.20 -6.05 12.96
CA SER A 59 -11.40 -6.92 14.13
C SER A 59 -11.46 -8.40 13.77
N LEU A 60 -11.33 -9.28 14.77
CA LEU A 60 -11.49 -10.72 14.55
C LEU A 60 -12.87 -11.02 13.95
N PRO A 61 -12.98 -11.91 12.94
CA PRO A 61 -14.26 -12.26 12.34
C PRO A 61 -15.29 -12.82 13.35
N SER A 62 -14.82 -13.44 14.43
CA SER A 62 -15.66 -13.97 15.51
C SER A 62 -16.18 -12.91 16.48
N SER A 63 -15.70 -11.66 16.38
CA SER A 63 -16.09 -10.56 17.27
C SER A 63 -17.19 -9.68 16.67
N THR A 64 -17.93 -8.99 17.54
CA THR A 64 -19.03 -8.11 17.12
C THR A 64 -18.54 -6.67 16.93
N ARG A 65 -19.24 -5.87 16.13
CA ARG A 65 -18.92 -4.45 15.93
C ARG A 65 -18.96 -3.63 17.23
N LEU A 66 -19.81 -4.04 18.18
CA LEU A 66 -19.96 -3.39 19.49
C LEU A 66 -18.87 -3.81 20.49
N ASN A 67 -18.25 -4.97 20.27
CA ASN A 67 -17.17 -5.48 21.10
C ASN A 67 -16.06 -6.08 20.21
N PRO A 68 -15.32 -5.22 19.46
CA PRO A 68 -14.34 -5.67 18.50
C PRO A 68 -13.09 -6.22 19.21
N ALA A 69 -12.63 -7.39 18.78
CA ALA A 69 -11.38 -7.99 19.25
C ALA A 69 -10.25 -7.73 18.24
N LYS A 70 -9.02 -7.55 18.73
CA LYS A 70 -7.84 -7.29 17.90
C LYS A 70 -7.48 -8.48 17.01
N CYS A 71 -7.17 -8.21 15.75
CA CYS A 71 -6.59 -9.15 14.81
C CYS A 71 -5.16 -9.54 15.21
N LYS A 72 -4.80 -10.79 14.89
CA LYS A 72 -3.46 -11.35 15.11
C LYS A 72 -2.74 -11.52 13.77
N SER A 73 -1.43 -11.27 13.76
CA SER A 73 -0.65 -11.40 12.52
C SER A 73 -0.64 -12.86 12.06
N GLY A 74 -0.88 -13.08 10.77
CA GLY A 74 -1.01 -14.39 10.14
C GLY A 74 -2.41 -15.01 10.26
N GLU A 75 -3.36 -14.38 10.93
CA GLU A 75 -4.74 -14.89 11.08
C GLU A 75 -5.75 -14.09 10.25
N PRO A 76 -6.92 -14.68 9.94
CA PRO A 76 -8.03 -13.94 9.34
C PRO A 76 -8.49 -12.76 10.21
N CYS A 77 -8.64 -11.62 9.56
CA CYS A 77 -9.10 -10.35 10.13
C CYS A 77 -10.25 -9.84 9.27
N ARG A 78 -11.37 -9.47 9.91
CA ARG A 78 -12.46 -8.77 9.22
C ARG A 78 -12.08 -7.30 9.16
N ILE A 79 -11.96 -6.76 7.96
CA ILE A 79 -11.84 -5.33 7.72
C ILE A 79 -13.12 -4.79 7.09
N CYS A 80 -13.46 -3.54 7.34
CA CYS A 80 -14.63 -2.86 6.78
C CYS A 80 -14.25 -1.47 6.29
N PHE A 81 -14.66 -1.12 5.07
CA PHE A 81 -14.38 0.20 4.51
C PHE A 81 -15.38 1.29 4.91
N GLY A 82 -16.50 0.89 5.53
CA GLY A 82 -17.57 1.77 6.00
C GLY A 82 -18.37 1.10 7.13
N ASP A 83 -19.54 1.65 7.42
CA ASP A 83 -20.39 1.20 8.51
C ASP A 83 -21.34 0.06 8.10
N GLU A 84 -21.48 -0.22 6.82
CA GLU A 84 -22.29 -1.30 6.28
C GLU A 84 -21.53 -2.64 6.23
N ASP A 85 -22.21 -3.77 6.42
CA ASP A 85 -21.57 -5.10 6.38
C ASP A 85 -21.11 -5.48 4.97
N SER A 86 -21.75 -4.94 3.93
CA SER A 86 -21.31 -5.10 2.53
C SER A 86 -19.98 -4.40 2.23
N SER A 87 -19.50 -3.55 3.14
CA SER A 87 -18.17 -2.96 3.05
C SER A 87 -17.08 -3.84 3.65
N CYS A 88 -17.44 -4.98 4.24
CA CYS A 88 -16.52 -5.82 4.97
C CYS A 88 -16.00 -7.00 4.15
N LEU A 89 -14.78 -7.45 4.45
CA LEU A 89 -14.25 -8.72 3.98
C LEU A 89 -13.28 -9.33 5.01
N ASN A 90 -13.08 -10.64 4.93
CA ASN A 90 -12.06 -11.34 5.71
C ASN A 90 -10.77 -11.46 4.88
N VAL A 91 -9.66 -11.05 5.49
CA VAL A 91 -8.33 -11.03 4.88
C VAL A 91 -7.28 -11.45 5.89
N VAL A 92 -6.13 -11.96 5.43
CA VAL A 92 -5.01 -12.24 6.31
C VAL A 92 -4.39 -10.92 6.78
N TYR A 93 -4.25 -10.72 8.08
CA TYR A 93 -3.58 -9.54 8.64
C TYR A 93 -2.10 -9.80 8.85
N ARG A 94 -1.21 -8.88 8.45
CA ARG A 94 0.25 -9.03 8.66
C ARG A 94 0.88 -8.04 9.62
N GLY A 95 0.12 -7.12 10.20
CA GLY A 95 0.62 -6.19 11.21
C GLY A 95 0.48 -4.73 10.83
N ASN A 96 1.46 -3.94 11.27
CA ASN A 96 1.43 -2.49 11.11
C ASN A 96 1.60 -2.11 9.64
N GLY A 97 0.91 -1.05 9.22
CA GLY A 97 0.94 -0.58 7.84
C GLY A 97 0.87 0.95 7.76
N PRO A 98 0.16 1.49 6.76
CA PRO A 98 0.18 2.91 6.41
C PRO A 98 -0.41 3.80 7.50
N ASP A 99 -0.42 5.11 7.22
CA ASP A 99 -1.13 6.12 7.98
C ASP A 99 -2.61 5.77 8.21
N VAL A 100 -3.22 6.49 9.15
CA VAL A 100 -4.63 6.31 9.51
C VAL A 100 -5.57 6.40 8.29
N PHE A 101 -6.72 5.70 8.36
CA PHE A 101 -7.75 5.61 7.32
C PHE A 101 -7.33 4.92 6.01
N ARG A 102 -6.29 4.09 6.04
CA ARG A 102 -5.85 3.27 4.91
C ARG A 102 -5.74 1.79 5.27
N PHE A 103 -6.12 0.95 4.32
CA PHE A 103 -5.80 -0.47 4.28
C PHE A 103 -4.87 -0.69 3.10
N ASP A 104 -3.63 -1.08 3.38
CA ASP A 104 -2.67 -1.42 2.34
C ASP A 104 -2.72 -2.92 2.09
N PHE A 105 -2.88 -3.31 0.83
CA PHE A 105 -2.97 -4.70 0.39
C PHE A 105 -1.78 -5.04 -0.52
N THR A 106 -1.39 -6.32 -0.52
CA THR A 106 -0.36 -6.82 -1.42
C THR A 106 -0.87 -6.92 -2.87
N PRO A 107 0.03 -6.99 -3.87
CA PRO A 107 -0.39 -7.20 -5.26
C PRO A 107 -1.02 -8.58 -5.46
N ALA A 108 -0.58 -9.58 -4.68
CA ALA A 108 -1.17 -10.92 -4.64
C ALA A 108 -2.64 -10.88 -4.19
N PHE A 109 -2.98 -10.02 -3.23
CA PHE A 109 -4.37 -9.80 -2.83
C PHE A 109 -5.20 -9.30 -4.02
N TYR A 110 -4.74 -8.29 -4.74
CA TYR A 110 -5.48 -7.77 -5.90
C TYR A 110 -5.57 -8.80 -7.05
N GLU A 111 -4.52 -9.57 -7.31
CA GLU A 111 -4.59 -10.67 -8.30
C GLU A 111 -5.66 -11.70 -7.95
N GLU A 112 -5.71 -12.12 -6.69
CA GLU A 112 -6.65 -13.13 -6.22
C GLU A 112 -8.08 -12.57 -6.16
N TYR A 113 -8.26 -11.35 -5.64
CA TYR A 113 -9.58 -10.82 -5.29
C TYR A 113 -10.25 -10.04 -6.42
N CYS A 114 -9.52 -9.34 -7.30
CA CYS A 114 -10.14 -8.45 -8.30
C CYS A 114 -11.02 -9.16 -9.34
N SER A 115 -10.96 -10.49 -9.43
CA SER A 115 -11.83 -11.30 -10.28
C SER A 115 -13.09 -11.82 -9.59
N LYS A 116 -13.20 -11.66 -8.26
CA LYS A 116 -14.33 -12.16 -7.46
C LYS A 116 -15.54 -11.22 -7.57
N PRO A 117 -16.77 -11.75 -7.63
CA PRO A 117 -17.98 -10.94 -7.86
C PRO A 117 -18.41 -10.08 -6.65
N ASP A 118 -18.03 -10.46 -5.43
CA ASP A 118 -18.54 -9.87 -4.18
C ASP A 118 -17.48 -9.07 -3.42
N LEU A 119 -16.79 -8.15 -4.10
CA LEU A 119 -15.87 -7.23 -3.46
C LEU A 119 -16.59 -5.97 -2.94
N PRO A 120 -16.21 -5.46 -1.76
CA PRO A 120 -16.59 -4.11 -1.35
C PRO A 120 -16.27 -3.08 -2.42
N LYS A 121 -17.20 -2.13 -2.62
CA LYS A 121 -17.10 -1.10 -3.67
C LYS A 121 -15.74 -0.40 -3.74
N PRO A 122 -15.09 0.00 -2.62
CA PRO A 122 -13.77 0.61 -2.68
C PRO A 122 -12.71 -0.28 -3.35
N LEU A 123 -12.72 -1.59 -3.10
CA LEU A 123 -11.81 -2.52 -3.75
C LEU A 123 -12.14 -2.70 -5.24
N VAL A 124 -13.42 -2.78 -5.60
CA VAL A 124 -13.84 -2.83 -7.02
C VAL A 124 -13.33 -1.62 -7.79
N ASP A 125 -13.48 -0.44 -7.21
CA ASP A 125 -13.06 0.82 -7.83
C ASP A 125 -11.53 0.85 -7.99
N GLU A 126 -10.78 0.37 -6.99
CA GLU A 126 -9.31 0.29 -7.03
C GLU A 126 -8.81 -0.76 -8.05
N CYS A 127 -9.40 -1.95 -8.09
CA CYS A 127 -9.12 -2.98 -9.10
C CYS A 127 -9.28 -2.45 -10.54
N LYS A 128 -10.37 -1.71 -10.78
CA LYS A 128 -10.62 -1.05 -12.08
C LYS A 128 -9.61 0.07 -12.33
N SER A 129 -9.24 0.83 -11.30
CA SER A 129 -8.21 1.87 -11.38
C SER A 129 -6.87 1.29 -11.82
N PHE A 130 -6.35 0.28 -11.13
CA PHE A 130 -5.08 -0.36 -11.47
C PHE A 130 -5.11 -0.99 -12.86
N SER A 131 -6.21 -1.64 -13.25
CA SER A 131 -6.34 -2.22 -14.59
C SER A 131 -6.25 -1.16 -15.69
N ARG A 132 -6.91 0.00 -15.52
CA ARG A 132 -6.81 1.13 -16.46
C ARG A 132 -5.41 1.74 -16.49
N GLN A 133 -4.78 1.90 -15.33
CA GLN A 133 -3.44 2.45 -15.20
C GLN A 133 -2.41 1.54 -15.88
N TYR A 134 -2.49 0.23 -15.64
CA TYR A 134 -1.66 -0.77 -16.31
C TYR A 134 -1.77 -0.64 -17.83
N ALA A 135 -2.99 -0.69 -18.39
CA ALA A 135 -3.23 -0.59 -19.82
C ALA A 135 -2.62 0.69 -20.42
N ARG A 136 -2.77 1.83 -19.74
CA ARG A 136 -2.17 3.11 -20.13
C ARG A 136 -0.64 3.08 -20.11
N LEU A 137 -0.03 2.46 -19.10
CA LEU A 137 1.42 2.43 -18.95
C LEU A 137 2.11 1.61 -20.05
N ILE A 138 1.46 0.54 -20.51
CA ILE A 138 2.01 -0.39 -21.52
C ILE A 138 1.56 -0.09 -22.96
N GLU A 139 0.71 0.91 -23.18
CA GLU A 139 0.15 1.23 -24.51
C GLU A 139 1.25 1.34 -25.57
N ASN A 140 2.30 2.13 -25.29
CA ASN A 140 3.44 2.38 -26.18
C ASN A 140 4.78 1.91 -25.61
N LYS A 141 4.75 1.09 -24.56
CA LYS A 141 5.93 0.63 -23.84
C LYS A 141 5.91 -0.87 -23.62
N ILE A 142 7.09 -1.47 -23.52
CA ILE A 142 7.31 -2.84 -23.09
C ILE A 142 7.58 -2.77 -21.59
N TYR A 143 6.89 -3.60 -20.81
CA TYR A 143 7.18 -3.77 -19.40
C TYR A 143 8.19 -4.90 -19.23
N CYS A 144 9.43 -4.57 -18.91
CA CYS A 144 10.53 -5.51 -18.93
C CYS A 144 10.43 -6.62 -17.89
N LEU A 145 9.65 -6.44 -16.83
CA LEU A 145 9.41 -7.51 -15.86
C LEU A 145 8.43 -8.57 -16.39
N ASN A 146 7.60 -8.23 -17.38
CA ASN A 146 6.77 -9.20 -18.11
C ASN A 146 7.50 -9.82 -19.31
N GLU A 147 8.40 -9.06 -19.93
CA GLU A 147 9.16 -9.50 -21.11
C GLU A 147 10.67 -9.39 -20.88
N PRO A 148 11.25 -10.14 -19.91
CA PRO A 148 12.65 -9.96 -19.53
C PRO A 148 13.64 -10.34 -20.63
N GLU A 149 13.22 -11.22 -21.55
CA GLU A 149 14.03 -11.70 -22.68
C GLU A 149 13.96 -10.79 -23.91
N ASN A 150 13.10 -9.76 -23.89
CA ASN A 150 13.03 -8.79 -24.98
C ASN A 150 14.38 -8.06 -25.10
N GLN A 151 14.91 -7.90 -26.31
CA GLN A 151 16.22 -7.30 -26.55
C GLN A 151 16.37 -5.91 -25.90
N LYS A 152 15.29 -5.12 -25.85
CA LYS A 152 15.28 -3.79 -25.21
C LYS A 152 15.30 -3.85 -23.68
N CYS A 153 14.95 -4.99 -23.11
CA CYS A 153 14.84 -5.23 -21.68
C CYS A 153 16.07 -5.85 -21.05
N LEU A 154 16.90 -6.56 -21.82
CA LEU A 154 18.09 -7.25 -21.32
C LEU A 154 18.96 -6.36 -20.43
N ALA A 155 19.28 -5.13 -20.87
CA ALA A 155 20.11 -4.21 -20.11
C ALA A 155 19.42 -3.72 -18.82
N VAL A 156 18.11 -3.50 -18.87
CA VAL A 156 17.30 -3.03 -17.72
C VAL A 156 17.25 -4.12 -16.64
N ILE A 157 16.98 -5.35 -17.04
CA ILE A 157 16.92 -6.50 -16.13
C ILE A 157 18.31 -6.82 -15.57
N ALA A 158 19.34 -6.89 -16.41
CA ALA A 158 20.71 -7.15 -15.96
C ALA A 158 21.19 -6.10 -14.95
N ALA A 159 20.87 -4.81 -15.16
CA ALA A 159 21.22 -3.77 -14.20
C ALA A 159 20.48 -3.92 -12.86
N ALA A 160 19.22 -4.34 -12.88
CA ALA A 160 18.44 -4.58 -11.67
C ALA A 160 18.92 -5.82 -10.90
N GLU A 161 19.20 -6.91 -11.60
CA GLU A 161 19.82 -8.12 -11.04
C GLU A 161 21.18 -7.83 -10.42
N LYS A 162 22.01 -7.03 -11.11
CA LYS A 162 23.32 -6.65 -10.57
C LYS A 162 23.17 -5.88 -9.25
N ARG A 163 22.30 -4.86 -9.18
CA ARG A 163 22.06 -4.10 -7.93
C ARG A 163 21.62 -5.02 -6.79
N LYS A 164 20.74 -5.97 -7.10
CA LYS A 164 20.26 -6.96 -6.13
C LYS A 164 21.38 -7.88 -5.63
N ASN A 165 22.18 -8.40 -6.54
CA ASN A 165 23.29 -9.30 -6.22
C ASN A 165 24.40 -8.58 -5.43
N ASP A 166 24.70 -7.33 -5.78
CA ASP A 166 25.66 -6.49 -5.05
C ASP A 166 25.21 -6.27 -3.59
N ASP A 167 23.91 -6.09 -3.35
CA ASP A 167 23.35 -5.90 -2.00
C ASP A 167 23.18 -7.21 -1.21
N ALA A 168 23.06 -8.35 -1.89
CA ALA A 168 22.68 -9.63 -1.29
C ALA A 168 23.63 -10.11 -0.19
N ILE A 169 24.93 -9.83 -0.29
CA ILE A 169 25.92 -10.22 0.72
C ILE A 169 25.65 -9.49 2.04
N LEU A 170 25.52 -8.17 1.98
CA LEU A 170 25.26 -7.35 3.16
C LEU A 170 23.87 -7.61 3.74
N TRP A 171 22.87 -7.92 2.91
CA TRP A 171 21.55 -8.30 3.39
C TRP A 171 21.57 -9.61 4.18
N LYS A 172 22.17 -10.66 3.62
CA LYS A 172 22.32 -11.96 4.30
C LYS A 172 23.11 -11.84 5.60
N GLU A 173 24.17 -11.02 5.59
CA GLU A 173 24.95 -10.76 6.79
C GLU A 173 24.13 -10.05 7.86
N CYS A 174 23.33 -9.05 7.47
CA CYS A 174 22.45 -8.34 8.41
C CYS A 174 21.40 -9.27 9.01
N LEU A 175 20.77 -10.12 8.20
CA LEU A 175 19.81 -11.12 8.70
C LEU A 175 20.47 -12.11 9.67
N ALA A 176 21.71 -12.52 9.40
CA ALA A 176 22.43 -13.46 10.26
C ALA A 176 22.89 -12.85 11.59
N LEU A 177 23.35 -11.59 11.59
CA LEU A 177 23.81 -10.89 12.80
C LEU A 177 22.65 -10.26 13.59
N GLY A 178 21.55 -9.94 12.93
CA GLY A 178 20.53 -9.04 13.43
C GLY A 178 20.89 -7.57 13.21
N GLU A 179 19.87 -6.76 12.93
CA GLU A 179 19.98 -5.36 12.52
C GLU A 179 20.85 -4.51 13.49
N LYS A 180 20.65 -4.68 14.80
CA LYS A 180 21.35 -3.91 15.83
C LYS A 180 22.87 -4.11 15.77
N ASP A 181 23.31 -5.36 15.74
CA ASP A 181 24.73 -5.72 15.78
C ASP A 181 25.39 -5.48 14.43
N PHE A 182 24.66 -5.72 13.33
CA PHE A 182 25.09 -5.34 11.99
C PHE A 182 25.34 -3.82 11.89
N ASN A 183 24.42 -3.00 12.36
CA ASN A 183 24.59 -1.54 12.34
C ASN A 183 25.73 -1.05 13.24
N LYS A 184 26.00 -1.75 14.34
CA LYS A 184 27.16 -1.48 15.19
C LYS A 184 28.46 -1.82 14.47
N LYS A 185 28.52 -2.95 13.75
CA LYS A 185 29.67 -3.35 12.92
C LYS A 185 30.00 -2.31 11.84
N TYR A 186 28.96 -1.76 11.20
CA TYR A 186 29.09 -0.73 10.16
C TYR A 186 28.86 0.70 10.68
N SER A 187 29.25 0.99 11.92
CA SER A 187 29.01 2.31 12.54
C SER A 187 29.68 3.47 11.78
N SER A 188 30.81 3.22 11.12
CA SER A 188 31.55 4.20 10.33
C SER A 188 31.10 4.31 8.86
N ASP A 189 30.28 3.38 8.38
CA ASP A 189 29.80 3.35 6.99
C ASP A 189 28.26 3.39 6.97
N ILE A 190 27.73 4.61 7.01
CA ILE A 190 26.29 4.86 7.09
C ILE A 190 25.52 4.29 5.90
N THR A 191 26.16 4.11 4.74
CA THR A 191 25.53 3.59 3.53
C THR A 191 25.21 2.10 3.63
N LYS A 192 25.90 1.40 4.53
CA LYS A 192 25.64 -0.02 4.79
C LYS A 192 24.58 -0.24 5.84
N GLN A 193 24.33 0.73 6.73
CA GLN A 193 23.41 0.57 7.84
C GLN A 193 21.97 0.35 7.37
N ARG A 194 21.26 -0.55 8.04
CA ARG A 194 19.93 -1.01 7.66
C ARG A 194 18.91 -0.82 8.76
N LYS A 195 17.63 -0.84 8.41
CA LYS A 195 16.52 -0.90 9.35
C LYS A 195 15.35 -1.75 8.83
N TYR A 196 14.41 -2.07 9.71
CA TYR A 196 13.18 -2.83 9.43
C TYR A 196 13.52 -4.19 8.82
N ASP A 197 14.04 -5.10 9.64
CA ASP A 197 14.51 -6.44 9.27
C ASP A 197 15.48 -6.44 8.09
N CYS A 198 16.42 -5.50 8.14
CA CYS A 198 17.47 -5.34 7.13
C CYS A 198 16.97 -4.98 5.71
N ALA A 199 15.68 -4.69 5.55
CA ALA A 199 15.08 -4.44 4.25
C ALA A 199 15.31 -3.00 3.75
N TYR A 200 15.53 -2.04 4.64
CA TYR A 200 15.65 -0.62 4.29
C TYR A 200 17.00 -0.04 4.70
N GLU A 201 17.40 1.05 4.05
CA GLU A 201 18.50 1.88 4.56
C GLU A 201 18.11 2.51 5.90
N LYS A 202 19.07 2.58 6.82
CA LYS A 202 18.81 3.20 8.12
C LYS A 202 18.67 4.71 8.01
N LYS A 203 19.54 5.35 7.21
CA LYS A 203 19.50 6.78 6.94
C LYS A 203 18.49 7.01 5.83
N ALA A 204 17.47 7.83 6.08
CA ALA A 204 16.51 8.22 5.06
C ALA A 204 17.21 9.08 3.99
N THR A 205 17.54 8.48 2.85
CA THR A 205 18.16 9.16 1.70
C THR A 205 17.21 9.30 0.50
N GLY A 206 16.00 8.75 0.61
CA GLY A 206 14.93 8.98 -0.35
C GLY A 206 14.25 10.34 -0.15
N GLY A 207 13.62 10.85 -1.20
CA GLY A 207 12.76 12.02 -1.14
C GLY A 207 13.39 13.38 -1.47
N PRO A 208 12.54 14.37 -1.83
CA PRO A 208 12.96 15.76 -1.95
C PRO A 208 13.23 16.34 -0.55
N HIS A 209 14.23 17.23 -0.45
CA HIS A 209 14.70 17.84 0.81
C HIS A 209 13.56 18.16 1.80
N GLY A 210 13.51 17.44 2.93
CA GLY A 210 12.58 17.70 4.03
C GLY A 210 11.45 16.67 4.20
N ASN A 211 11.27 15.76 3.24
CA ASN A 211 10.39 14.60 3.34
C ASN A 211 11.18 13.32 3.11
N ASP A 212 12.23 13.14 3.92
CA ASP A 212 13.17 12.05 3.71
C ASP A 212 12.53 10.72 4.14
N TRP A 213 12.56 9.72 3.26
CA TRP A 213 12.18 8.34 3.61
C TRP A 213 13.37 7.40 3.49
N SER A 214 13.31 6.30 4.24
CA SER A 214 14.25 5.20 4.05
C SER A 214 13.86 4.40 2.84
N ARG A 215 14.79 4.28 1.89
CA ARG A 215 14.64 3.46 0.70
C ARG A 215 14.75 1.98 1.01
N LEU A 216 13.91 1.20 0.35
CA LEU A 216 14.01 -0.24 0.26
C LEU A 216 15.31 -0.63 -0.43
N LEU A 217 16.01 -1.62 0.10
CA LEU A 217 17.29 -2.08 -0.39
C LEU A 217 17.10 -3.20 -1.43
N PRO A 218 17.95 -3.27 -2.48
CA PRO A 218 17.74 -4.17 -3.60
C PRO A 218 17.51 -5.65 -3.25
N ALA A 219 18.23 -6.18 -2.25
CA ALA A 219 18.13 -7.58 -1.87
C ALA A 219 16.86 -7.91 -1.06
N ALA A 220 16.15 -6.91 -0.53
CA ALA A 220 14.90 -7.10 0.18
C ALA A 220 13.77 -7.60 -0.73
N CYS A 221 13.86 -7.31 -2.03
CA CYS A 221 12.85 -7.77 -2.99
C CYS A 221 12.97 -9.28 -3.27
N GLN A 222 11.82 -9.90 -3.51
CA GLN A 222 11.72 -11.34 -3.83
C GLN A 222 12.31 -11.68 -5.20
N SER A 223 12.49 -12.98 -5.47
CA SER A 223 12.96 -13.46 -6.77
C SER A 223 12.13 -12.87 -7.91
N LYS A 224 12.80 -12.40 -8.98
CA LYS A 224 12.19 -11.71 -10.13
C LYS A 224 11.45 -10.41 -9.80
N ALA A 225 11.61 -9.87 -8.60
CA ALA A 225 11.19 -8.53 -8.21
C ALA A 225 12.41 -7.66 -7.89
N TYR A 226 12.28 -6.36 -8.14
CA TYR A 226 13.35 -5.38 -8.03
C TYR A 226 12.84 -4.06 -7.46
N VAL A 227 13.67 -3.41 -6.64
CA VAL A 227 13.35 -2.11 -6.08
C VAL A 227 13.10 -1.10 -7.20
N GLY A 228 12.01 -0.34 -7.06
CA GLY A 228 11.63 0.71 -7.98
C GLY A 228 12.51 1.97 -7.89
N LYS A 229 12.04 3.03 -8.56
CA LYS A 229 12.77 4.28 -8.73
C LYS A 229 13.12 4.93 -7.39
N ASP A 230 12.10 5.15 -6.58
CA ASP A 230 12.12 5.95 -5.37
C ASP A 230 12.49 5.08 -4.15
N GLY A 231 12.54 3.76 -4.30
CA GLY A 231 12.85 2.82 -3.24
C GLY A 231 11.70 2.68 -2.25
N LEU A 232 10.47 2.82 -2.73
CA LEU A 232 9.27 2.70 -1.90
C LEU A 232 8.77 1.25 -1.88
N ASP A 233 8.86 0.57 -3.02
CA ASP A 233 8.31 -0.77 -3.20
C ASP A 233 9.16 -1.63 -4.17
N CYS A 234 8.91 -2.93 -4.14
CA CYS A 234 9.36 -3.86 -5.16
C CYS A 234 8.41 -3.87 -6.36
N CYS A 235 9.00 -3.86 -7.55
CA CYS A 235 8.31 -4.04 -8.82
C CYS A 235 8.52 -5.46 -9.32
N ASP A 236 7.46 -6.09 -9.80
CA ASP A 236 7.44 -7.45 -10.33
C ASP A 236 6.59 -7.53 -11.61
N ALA A 237 6.38 -8.74 -12.14
CA ALA A 237 5.59 -8.99 -13.35
C ALA A 237 4.07 -8.87 -13.14
N ASN A 238 3.61 -8.58 -11.93
CA ASN A 238 2.18 -8.53 -11.64
C ASN A 238 1.58 -7.23 -12.20
N LYS A 239 0.50 -7.37 -12.98
CA LYS A 239 -0.17 -6.23 -13.65
C LYS A 239 -0.79 -5.24 -12.65
N MET A 240 -1.24 -5.73 -11.48
CA MET A 240 -1.76 -4.90 -10.40
C MET A 240 -0.63 -4.13 -9.72
N SER A 241 0.54 -4.74 -9.54
CA SER A 241 1.75 -4.04 -9.07
C SER A 241 2.07 -2.87 -9.99
N LEU A 242 2.21 -3.09 -11.31
CA LEU A 242 2.49 -2.00 -12.24
C LEU A 242 1.35 -0.98 -12.29
N GLY A 243 0.09 -1.44 -12.24
CA GLY A 243 -1.09 -0.57 -12.27
C GLY A 243 -1.17 0.37 -11.09
N GLY A 244 -0.81 -0.06 -9.89
CA GLY A 244 -0.86 0.77 -8.69
C GLY A 244 0.46 1.45 -8.32
N LEU A 245 1.60 0.86 -8.69
CA LEU A 245 2.96 1.37 -8.43
C LEU A 245 3.59 1.99 -9.68
N GLY A 246 2.81 2.41 -10.67
CA GLY A 246 3.31 2.76 -12.01
C GLY A 246 4.43 3.81 -12.06
N LYS A 247 4.43 4.78 -11.14
CA LYS A 247 5.52 5.75 -11.02
C LYS A 247 6.80 5.08 -10.49
N GLU A 248 6.66 4.25 -9.47
CA GLU A 248 7.76 3.53 -8.83
C GLU A 248 8.37 2.50 -9.78
N CYS A 249 7.55 1.79 -10.55
CA CYS A 249 7.95 0.77 -11.51
C CYS A 249 8.26 1.30 -12.91
N SER A 250 8.22 2.62 -13.09
CA SER A 250 8.55 3.26 -14.37
C SER A 250 9.95 2.97 -14.94
N PRO A 251 11.01 2.69 -14.15
CA PRO A 251 12.32 2.31 -14.69
C PRO A 251 12.31 1.02 -15.52
N PHE A 252 11.28 0.18 -15.35
CA PHE A 252 11.14 -1.08 -16.07
C PHE A 252 10.25 -0.95 -17.33
N LEU A 253 9.85 0.26 -17.70
CA LEU A 253 9.08 0.53 -18.91
C LEU A 253 9.99 1.11 -20.01
N VAL A 254 10.17 0.38 -21.11
CA VAL A 254 10.97 0.82 -22.26
C VAL A 254 10.10 1.09 -23.49
N PRO A 255 10.47 2.02 -24.40
CA PRO A 255 9.69 2.28 -25.61
C PRO A 255 9.57 1.06 -26.55
N LYS A 256 8.38 0.83 -27.13
CA LYS A 256 8.17 -0.22 -28.14
C LYS A 256 8.91 0.04 -29.45
N SER A 257 8.92 1.29 -29.92
CA SER A 257 9.66 1.78 -31.10
C SER A 257 11.06 2.23 -30.74
#